data_AF-A0A352DLB7-F1
#
_entry.id   AF-A0A352DLB7-F1
#
_cell.length_a   1.000
_cell.length_b   1.000
_cell.length_c   1.000
_cell.angle_alpha   90.00
_cell.angle_beta   90.00
_cell.angle_gamma   90.00
#
_symmetry.space_group_name_H-M   'P 1'
#
loop_
_entity.id
_entity.type
_entity.pdbx_description
1 polymer ?
#
loop_
_entity_poly.entity_id
_entity_poly.type
_entity_poly.pdbx_seq_one_letter_code
_entity_poly.pdbx_strand_id
1 'polypeptide(L)'
;MKNKRILAAVLAAAAASALSGCSVSDILWNDEYEYEYQEPAVTESQNTLTTDDADSVYDEIDYVPEMFFGKYVADGTTGNTISDPEGFVKGRSLNYTPIKAYEGEKIAYVPFRIEAGPRSNPTELNQVPGQNWMKMYILTANGEVREMEASYTLSGRMLLVRPVVSQNIDPETNQLEYSLTADPIAFRYSFTGTDLKLSHGTDEVILHAEDIYNGDGISITDSNLVPGSENINGITSFNLSGDSGAIIEGDDTYSAEVKFNENGFCDLKWGDKSSKLIYFYGGDDGLVFSDGSTNYLYTARSYDLYAPSISGNINNEEQLGNLTEEQISDIVNKSEELYSDLNNAFADAGINAQVNKDTGEISLNTVSMFSFSHSDISPEGRNDISRFMKAYTSVIFNDKYDGFISGICIEGHTDKSGSYNYNMDLSKSRASNVLDFCLSPESGLAPEIIEKLRPLLTSAGFSYDVPVLNEDGSVNDEASRRVAFRFTIDLDQ
;
A
#
# COMPACT_ATOMS: atom_id res chain seq x y z
N MET A 1 5.25 -2.36 30.00
CA MET A 1 6.46 -3.13 29.60
C MET A 1 6.01 -4.12 28.55
N LYS A 2 6.18 -3.83 27.25
CA LYS A 2 7.41 -4.14 26.47
C LYS A 2 7.85 -5.58 26.72
N ASN A 3 8.08 -6.44 25.73
CA ASN A 3 8.13 -6.31 24.28
C ASN A 3 8.39 -7.72 23.72
N LYS A 4 8.01 -7.93 22.46
CA LYS A 4 8.76 -8.62 21.38
C LYS A 4 9.71 -9.78 21.78
N ARG A 5 9.61 -10.91 21.07
CA ARG A 5 10.52 -11.24 19.93
C ARG A 5 10.32 -12.67 19.41
N ILE A 6 10.34 -12.77 18.09
CA ILE A 6 10.59 -13.98 17.32
C ILE A 6 12.10 -14.34 17.41
N LEU A 7 12.36 -15.65 17.34
CA LEU A 7 13.60 -16.37 16.99
C LEU A 7 14.64 -16.76 18.06
N ALA A 8 14.93 -18.08 18.03
CA ALA A 8 16.22 -18.77 18.20
C ALA A 8 16.44 -19.67 19.44
N ALA A 9 16.40 -20.98 19.12
CA ALA A 9 17.40 -22.00 19.45
C ALA A 9 17.38 -22.73 20.83
N VAL A 10 17.12 -24.04 20.73
CA VAL A 10 18.00 -25.16 21.15
C VAL A 10 18.45 -25.26 22.62
N LEU A 11 18.08 -26.40 23.23
CA LEU A 11 18.65 -27.05 24.44
C LEU A 11 18.47 -26.36 25.80
N ALA A 12 17.72 -27.00 26.70
CA ALA A 12 18.27 -27.87 27.76
C ALA A 12 17.34 -27.97 28.99
N ALA A 13 16.83 -29.18 29.18
CA ALA A 13 16.59 -29.93 30.42
C ALA A 13 16.53 -29.24 31.81
N ALA A 14 15.54 -29.75 32.56
CA ALA A 14 15.52 -30.03 34.01
C ALA A 14 15.12 -28.92 34.98
N ALA A 15 13.91 -29.03 35.53
CA ALA A 15 13.71 -29.57 36.88
C ALA A 15 12.21 -29.78 37.17
N ALA A 16 11.93 -30.94 37.76
CA ALA A 16 10.61 -31.43 38.12
C ALA A 16 10.10 -30.86 39.45
N SER A 17 8.76 -30.91 39.61
CA SER A 17 7.92 -31.00 40.82
C SER A 17 6.80 -29.95 40.76
N ALA A 18 5.51 -30.26 40.73
CA ALA A 18 4.81 -31.27 41.51
C ALA A 18 3.62 -31.90 40.75
N LEU A 19 3.44 -33.20 40.95
CA LEU A 19 2.24 -33.97 40.63
C LEU A 19 1.43 -34.14 41.92
N SER A 20 0.14 -33.81 41.88
CA SER A 20 -0.96 -34.46 42.60
C SER A 20 -2.23 -33.69 42.18
N GLY A 21 -3.26 -34.26 41.56
CA GLY A 21 -3.80 -35.60 41.61
C GLY A 21 -5.31 -35.45 41.80
N CYS A 22 -6.10 -36.01 40.88
CA CYS A 22 -7.48 -36.49 41.00
C CYS A 22 -8.32 -36.22 39.74
N SER A 23 -9.20 -37.18 39.51
CA SER A 23 -9.72 -37.65 38.24
C SER A 23 -11.04 -37.03 37.83
N VAL A 24 -11.24 -37.04 36.51
CA VAL A 24 -12.52 -36.91 35.83
C VAL A 24 -13.38 -38.15 36.14
N SER A 25 -14.51 -37.98 36.81
CA SER A 25 -15.71 -38.82 36.64
C SER A 25 -16.92 -38.21 37.38
N ASP A 26 -17.98 -38.01 36.60
CA ASP A 26 -19.41 -38.03 36.96
C ASP A 26 -20.00 -36.72 37.54
N ILE A 27 -20.57 -35.87 36.68
CA ILE A 27 -21.98 -35.84 36.24
C ILE A 27 -22.91 -35.42 37.38
N LEU A 28 -23.60 -34.28 37.21
CA LEU A 28 -25.06 -34.20 37.19
C LEU A 28 -25.50 -32.79 36.78
N TRP A 29 -26.33 -32.74 35.74
CA TRP A 29 -27.13 -31.59 35.35
C TRP A 29 -28.19 -31.30 36.42
N ASN A 30 -28.37 -30.03 36.82
CA ASN A 30 -29.68 -29.39 36.82
C ASN A 30 -29.62 -27.88 37.13
N ASP A 31 -30.45 -27.18 36.36
CA ASP A 31 -31.30 -26.02 36.69
C ASP A 31 -30.71 -24.60 36.81
N GLU A 32 -31.27 -23.77 35.92
CA GLU A 32 -31.65 -22.36 36.05
C GLU A 32 -30.57 -21.37 36.52
N TYR A 33 -29.91 -20.73 35.54
CA TYR A 33 -29.30 -19.43 35.76
C TYR A 33 -30.10 -18.36 35.01
N GLU A 34 -30.80 -17.53 35.79
CA GLU A 34 -31.23 -16.20 35.40
C GLU A 34 -30.01 -15.40 34.92
N TYR A 35 -30.03 -14.91 33.68
CA TYR A 35 -29.05 -13.92 33.24
C TYR A 35 -29.47 -12.56 33.77
N GLU A 36 -28.89 -12.17 34.91
CA GLU A 36 -28.81 -10.77 35.32
C GLU A 36 -27.83 -10.06 34.37
N TYR A 37 -28.34 -9.22 33.47
CA TYR A 37 -27.51 -8.39 32.60
C TYR A 37 -26.79 -7.34 33.45
N GLN A 38 -25.58 -7.65 33.89
CA GLN A 38 -24.61 -6.64 34.31
C GLN A 38 -24.06 -5.98 33.05
N GLU A 39 -24.35 -4.69 32.85
CA GLU A 39 -23.65 -3.89 31.84
C GLU A 39 -22.13 -4.12 32.02
N PRO A 40 -21.40 -4.52 30.96
CA PRO A 40 -19.96 -4.61 31.08
C PRO A 40 -19.43 -3.21 31.39
N ALA A 41 -18.74 -3.07 32.52
CA ALA A 41 -17.96 -1.90 32.82
C ALA A 41 -16.97 -1.69 31.65
N VAL A 42 -17.24 -0.67 30.83
CA VAL A 42 -16.32 -0.23 29.78
C VAL A 42 -15.14 0.42 30.49
N THR A 43 -14.16 -0.38 30.90
CA THR A 43 -12.81 0.13 31.09
C THR A 43 -12.21 0.36 29.71
N GLU A 44 -12.48 1.54 29.15
CA GLU A 44 -11.69 2.09 28.04
C GLU A 44 -10.23 2.15 28.52
N SER A 45 -9.39 1.23 28.05
CA SER A 45 -7.95 1.33 28.26
C SER A 45 -7.44 2.49 27.41
N GLN A 46 -7.08 3.56 28.11
CA GLN A 46 -6.49 4.78 27.59
C GLN A 46 -5.17 4.51 26.86
N ASN A 47 -5.11 4.83 25.57
CA ASN A 47 -3.84 5.02 24.87
C ASN A 47 -3.75 6.48 24.44
N THR A 48 -3.17 7.31 25.30
CA THR A 48 -2.67 8.65 24.95
C THR A 48 -1.36 8.44 24.19
N LEU A 49 -1.29 8.78 22.90
CA LEU A 49 -0.04 8.67 22.13
C LEU A 49 0.77 9.94 22.41
N THR A 50 1.70 9.88 23.35
CA THR A 50 2.42 11.06 23.83
C THR A 50 3.93 10.89 23.72
N THR A 51 4.55 11.83 23.02
CA THR A 51 5.99 12.04 22.98
C THR A 51 6.33 13.34 23.71
N ASP A 52 7.21 13.26 24.71
CA ASP A 52 7.57 14.40 25.56
C ASP A 52 8.85 15.12 25.10
N ASP A 53 9.67 14.45 24.27
CA ASP A 53 10.96 14.94 23.78
C ASP A 53 11.13 14.66 22.28
N ALA A 54 11.02 15.69 21.44
CA ALA A 54 11.06 15.56 19.98
C ALA A 54 12.45 15.15 19.49
N ASP A 55 13.51 15.65 20.13
CA ASP A 55 14.89 15.34 19.75
C ASP A 55 15.16 13.85 19.95
N SER A 56 14.70 13.28 21.08
CA SER A 56 14.78 11.84 21.33
C SER A 56 14.02 11.03 20.28
N VAL A 57 12.90 11.53 19.76
CA VAL A 57 12.15 10.85 18.71
C VAL A 57 12.90 10.91 17.38
N TYR A 58 13.37 12.09 16.96
CA TYR A 58 14.18 12.23 15.74
C TYR A 58 15.44 11.35 15.79
N ASP A 59 15.97 11.11 16.99
CA ASP A 59 17.14 10.26 17.24
C ASP A 59 16.87 8.75 17.30
N GLU A 60 15.62 8.31 17.49
CA GLU A 60 15.30 6.88 17.59
C GLU A 60 14.35 6.37 16.50
N ILE A 61 13.65 7.26 15.80
CA ILE A 61 12.65 6.91 14.81
C ILE A 61 13.24 6.19 13.59
N ASP A 62 12.48 5.19 13.13
CA ASP A 62 12.69 4.56 11.84
C ASP A 62 12.09 5.45 10.76
N TYR A 63 12.96 6.18 10.05
CA TYR A 63 12.56 7.06 8.96
C TYR A 63 12.06 6.28 7.75
N VAL A 64 10.99 6.77 7.15
CA VAL A 64 10.39 6.25 5.91
C VAL A 64 10.51 7.29 4.78
N PRO A 65 10.53 6.88 3.50
CA PRO A 65 10.66 7.80 2.38
C PRO A 65 9.65 8.95 2.36
N GLU A 66 8.41 8.69 2.77
CA GLU A 66 7.31 9.67 2.81
C GLU A 66 7.60 10.88 3.70
N MET A 67 8.52 10.76 4.67
CA MET A 67 8.96 11.87 5.51
C MET A 67 9.78 12.91 4.75
N PHE A 68 10.26 12.59 3.55
CA PHE A 68 10.97 13.51 2.66
C PHE A 68 10.05 14.17 1.64
N PHE A 69 8.77 13.79 1.58
CA PHE A 69 7.85 14.42 0.63
C PHE A 69 7.73 15.92 0.90
N GLY A 70 7.34 16.67 -0.12
CA GLY A 70 7.29 18.13 -0.09
C GLY A 70 8.36 18.80 -0.94
N LYS A 71 8.32 20.12 -0.91
CA LYS A 71 9.32 21.02 -1.50
C LYS A 71 10.11 21.65 -0.37
N TYR A 72 11.44 21.57 -0.44
CA TYR A 72 12.32 22.18 0.55
C TYR A 72 13.36 23.06 -0.12
N VAL A 73 13.64 24.22 0.46
CA VAL A 73 14.50 25.26 -0.09
C VAL A 73 15.51 25.76 0.93
N ALA A 74 16.73 26.08 0.49
CA ALA A 74 17.73 26.72 1.30
C ALA A 74 17.45 28.23 1.45
N ASP A 75 18.03 28.85 2.48
CA ASP A 75 18.04 30.31 2.64
C ASP A 75 18.41 31.05 1.35
N GLY A 76 17.65 32.11 1.04
CA GLY A 76 17.86 32.94 -0.15
C GLY A 76 17.39 32.31 -1.46
N THR A 77 16.60 31.23 -1.41
CA THR A 77 15.99 30.63 -2.60
C THR A 77 14.65 31.29 -2.91
N THR A 78 14.33 31.45 -4.20
CA THR A 78 13.01 31.86 -4.69
C THR A 78 12.65 30.99 -5.89
N GLY A 79 11.67 30.11 -5.72
CA GLY A 79 11.36 29.04 -6.67
C GLY A 79 12.59 28.16 -6.93
N ASN A 80 12.99 28.07 -8.19
CA ASN A 80 14.12 27.22 -8.64
C ASN A 80 15.44 27.98 -8.74
N THR A 81 15.51 29.18 -8.15
CA THR A 81 16.68 30.06 -8.25
C THR A 81 17.19 30.48 -6.88
N ILE A 82 18.48 30.77 -6.78
CA ILE A 82 19.10 31.33 -5.59
C ILE A 82 19.47 32.80 -5.81
N SER A 83 19.17 33.65 -4.83
CA SER A 83 19.36 35.10 -4.94
C SER A 83 20.82 35.54 -5.01
N ASP A 84 21.71 34.78 -4.36
CA ASP A 84 23.16 35.00 -4.37
C ASP A 84 23.92 33.66 -4.55
N PRO A 85 24.11 33.20 -5.80
CA PRO A 85 24.82 31.95 -6.08
C PRO A 85 26.28 31.96 -5.60
N GLU A 86 26.96 33.10 -5.70
CA GLU A 86 28.34 33.21 -5.23
C GLU A 86 28.42 33.11 -3.69
N GLY A 87 27.48 33.74 -2.98
CA GLY A 87 27.36 33.66 -1.53
C GLY A 87 27.04 32.25 -1.05
N PHE A 88 26.18 31.51 -1.74
CA PHE A 88 25.89 30.11 -1.41
C PHE A 88 27.13 29.22 -1.51
N VAL A 89 27.93 29.40 -2.57
CA VAL A 89 29.15 28.63 -2.80
C VAL A 89 30.28 29.05 -1.85
N LYS A 90 30.54 30.36 -1.71
CA LYS A 90 31.64 30.90 -0.89
C LYS A 90 31.34 30.84 0.61
N GLY A 91 30.08 31.02 1.01
CA GLY A 91 29.66 31.00 2.41
C GLY A 91 29.76 29.62 3.07
N ARG A 92 29.84 28.54 2.27
CA ARG A 92 29.86 27.15 2.76
C ARG A 92 31.12 26.36 2.40
N SER A 93 32.05 26.91 1.60
CA SER A 93 33.28 26.21 1.15
C SER A 93 33.00 24.82 0.53
N LEU A 94 31.99 24.76 -0.36
CA LEU A 94 31.48 23.50 -0.92
C LEU A 94 32.52 22.80 -1.81
N ASN A 95 32.58 21.47 -1.69
CA ASN A 95 33.33 20.65 -2.63
C ASN A 95 32.48 20.34 -3.88
N TYR A 96 33.18 20.02 -4.97
CA TYR A 96 32.56 19.72 -6.25
C TYR A 96 33.01 18.36 -6.78
N THR A 97 32.07 17.55 -7.26
CA THR A 97 32.36 16.24 -7.87
C THR A 97 31.86 16.15 -9.30
N PRO A 98 32.60 15.52 -10.22
CA PRO A 98 32.05 15.14 -11.51
C PRO A 98 30.93 14.11 -11.31
N ILE A 99 29.82 14.27 -12.03
CA ILE A 99 28.73 13.29 -12.05
C ILE A 99 28.55 12.73 -13.45
N LYS A 100 28.51 11.40 -13.55
CA LYS A 100 28.43 10.68 -14.82
C LYS A 100 27.15 11.01 -15.61
N ALA A 101 26.03 11.22 -14.92
CA ALA A 101 24.76 11.63 -15.52
C ALA A 101 24.86 12.98 -16.25
N TYR A 102 25.82 13.84 -15.90
CA TYR A 102 26.04 15.16 -16.49
C TYR A 102 27.35 15.23 -17.27
N GLU A 103 27.74 14.14 -17.93
CA GLU A 103 28.96 14.07 -18.75
C GLU A 103 30.24 14.49 -18.01
N GLY A 104 30.28 14.34 -16.68
CA GLY A 104 31.41 14.72 -15.84
C GLY A 104 31.42 16.19 -15.39
N GLU A 105 30.33 16.92 -15.58
CA GLU A 105 30.14 18.25 -15.02
C GLU A 105 30.29 18.22 -13.49
N LYS A 106 30.97 19.24 -12.96
CA LYS A 106 31.24 19.39 -11.54
C LYS A 106 30.10 20.15 -10.87
N ILE A 107 29.40 19.48 -9.97
CA ILE A 107 28.30 20.07 -9.19
C ILE A 107 28.63 20.06 -7.69
N ALA A 108 28.03 21.00 -6.96
CA ALA A 108 28.12 21.07 -5.51
C ALA A 108 27.57 19.77 -4.89
N TYR A 109 28.12 19.35 -3.76
CA TYR A 109 27.63 18.11 -3.13
C TYR A 109 26.22 18.24 -2.60
N VAL A 110 25.83 19.39 -2.04
CA VAL A 110 24.51 19.59 -1.43
C VAL A 110 23.57 20.38 -2.34
N PRO A 111 22.27 20.01 -2.40
CA PRO A 111 21.28 20.78 -3.13
C PRO A 111 20.90 22.07 -2.39
N PHE A 112 20.39 23.06 -3.12
CA PHE A 112 19.73 24.24 -2.54
C PHE A 112 18.20 24.13 -2.57
N ARG A 113 17.65 23.16 -3.32
CA ARG A 113 16.23 22.82 -3.29
C ARG A 113 16.06 21.33 -3.57
N ILE A 114 15.09 20.72 -2.92
CA ILE A 114 14.61 19.37 -3.26
C ILE A 114 13.09 19.39 -3.42
N GLU A 115 12.59 18.54 -4.31
CA GLU A 115 11.17 18.26 -4.49
C GLU A 115 11.01 16.75 -4.47
N ALA A 116 10.18 16.21 -3.58
CA ALA A 116 9.96 14.78 -3.48
C ALA A 116 8.49 14.51 -3.18
N GLY A 117 7.99 13.39 -3.68
CA GLY A 117 6.57 13.07 -3.62
C GLY A 117 5.87 13.33 -4.96
N PRO A 118 4.82 12.57 -5.29
CA PRO A 118 4.16 12.64 -6.60
C PRO A 118 3.55 14.00 -6.95
N ARG A 119 3.03 14.75 -5.97
CA ARG A 119 2.45 16.08 -6.18
C ARG A 119 3.51 17.18 -6.14
N SER A 120 4.48 17.08 -5.23
CA SER A 120 5.56 18.06 -5.14
C SER A 120 6.57 17.97 -6.28
N ASN A 121 6.79 16.77 -6.82
CA ASN A 121 7.67 16.50 -7.96
C ASN A 121 6.90 15.73 -9.05
N PRO A 122 6.00 16.36 -9.81
CA PRO A 122 5.11 15.68 -10.75
C PRO A 122 5.86 15.30 -12.04
N THR A 123 6.55 14.17 -12.01
CA THR A 123 7.30 13.61 -13.16
C THR A 123 6.84 12.19 -13.47
N GLU A 124 7.04 11.75 -14.71
CA GLU A 124 6.64 10.40 -15.17
C GLU A 124 7.31 9.29 -14.35
N LEU A 125 8.49 9.56 -13.78
CA LEU A 125 9.19 8.62 -12.90
C LEU A 125 8.38 8.25 -11.66
N ASN A 126 7.52 9.13 -11.14
CA ASN A 126 6.70 8.82 -9.97
C ASN A 126 5.65 7.72 -10.24
N GLN A 127 5.40 7.39 -11.51
CA GLN A 127 4.54 6.28 -11.91
C GLN A 127 5.26 4.92 -11.78
N VAL A 128 6.58 4.90 -11.54
CA VAL A 128 7.35 3.66 -11.40
C VAL A 128 7.16 3.08 -9.98
N PRO A 129 6.48 1.92 -9.83
CA PRO A 129 6.18 1.36 -8.53
C PRO A 129 7.45 0.88 -7.79
N GLY A 130 7.40 0.90 -6.47
CA GLY A 130 8.46 0.39 -5.59
C GLY A 130 9.73 1.25 -5.53
N GLN A 131 9.72 2.42 -6.17
CA GLN A 131 10.81 3.38 -6.15
C GLN A 131 10.34 4.72 -5.58
N ASN A 132 11.24 5.43 -4.92
CA ASN A 132 11.00 6.80 -4.48
C ASN A 132 11.82 7.75 -5.33
N TRP A 133 11.19 8.85 -5.74
CA TRP A 133 11.77 9.80 -6.68
C TRP A 133 11.81 11.20 -6.10
N MET A 134 12.89 11.90 -6.41
CA MET A 134 13.05 13.30 -6.05
C MET A 134 13.77 14.05 -7.16
N LYS A 135 13.55 15.35 -7.19
CA LYS A 135 14.31 16.30 -7.99
C LYS A 135 15.15 17.16 -7.06
N MET A 136 16.43 17.26 -7.36
CA MET A 136 17.38 18.08 -6.63
C MET A 136 17.86 19.24 -7.52
N TYR A 137 17.92 20.43 -6.95
CA TYR A 137 18.47 21.61 -7.60
C TYR A 137 19.84 21.90 -7.00
N ILE A 138 20.86 21.86 -7.85
CA ILE A 138 22.27 21.90 -7.44
C ILE A 138 23.01 22.92 -8.29
N LEU A 139 23.99 23.62 -7.70
CA LEU A 139 24.85 24.53 -8.45
C LEU A 139 26.05 23.80 -9.09
N THR A 140 26.41 24.19 -10.31
CA THR A 140 27.67 23.81 -10.95
C THR A 140 28.82 24.64 -10.37
N ALA A 141 30.06 24.20 -10.63
CA ALA A 141 31.26 24.94 -10.25
C ALA A 141 31.34 26.35 -10.88
N ASN A 142 30.57 26.60 -11.95
CA ASN A 142 30.49 27.89 -12.62
C ASN A 142 29.30 28.73 -12.14
N GLY A 143 28.53 28.27 -11.14
CA GLY A 143 27.37 28.98 -10.59
C GLY A 143 26.07 28.80 -11.38
N GLU A 144 26.01 27.87 -12.32
CA GLU A 144 24.77 27.55 -13.03
C GLU A 144 23.90 26.59 -12.22
N VAL A 145 22.58 26.66 -12.37
CA VAL A 145 21.65 25.71 -11.76
C VAL A 145 21.56 24.45 -12.62
N ARG A 146 21.50 23.28 -11.98
CA ARG A 146 21.17 21.99 -12.57
C ARG A 146 20.03 21.34 -11.80
N GLU A 147 19.08 20.81 -12.56
CA GLU A 147 18.03 19.94 -12.06
C GLU A 147 18.52 18.50 -12.17
N MET A 148 18.33 17.74 -11.09
CA MET A 148 18.72 16.35 -10.98
C MET A 148 17.57 15.51 -10.50
N GLU A 149 16.97 14.78 -11.43
CA GLU A 149 16.07 13.70 -11.09
C GLU A 149 16.87 12.51 -10.60
N ALA A 150 16.40 11.91 -9.53
CA ALA A 150 17.07 10.80 -8.88
C ALA A 150 16.06 9.88 -8.18
N SER A 151 16.38 8.58 -8.21
CA SER A 151 15.80 7.63 -7.28
C SER A 151 16.48 7.81 -5.92
N TYR A 152 15.76 7.63 -4.83
CA TYR A 152 16.35 7.63 -3.50
C TYR A 152 15.87 6.48 -2.62
N THR A 153 16.74 6.10 -1.69
CA THR A 153 16.47 5.09 -0.66
C THR A 153 17.05 5.54 0.67
N LEU A 154 16.48 5.04 1.76
CA LEU A 154 16.99 5.30 3.11
C LEU A 154 17.76 4.07 3.61
N SER A 155 18.92 4.30 4.24
CA SER A 155 19.70 3.28 4.91
C SER A 155 20.17 3.81 6.26
N GLY A 156 19.36 3.57 7.30
CA GLY A 156 19.51 4.27 8.58
C GLY A 156 19.47 5.78 8.37
N ARG A 157 20.48 6.50 8.86
CA ARG A 157 20.62 7.97 8.72
C ARG A 157 21.26 8.43 7.41
N MET A 158 21.27 7.56 6.40
CA MET A 158 21.79 7.88 5.07
C MET A 158 20.66 7.94 4.05
N LEU A 159 20.59 9.05 3.33
CA LEU A 159 19.79 9.22 2.12
C LEU A 159 20.72 8.88 0.95
N LEU A 160 20.41 7.79 0.25
CA LEU A 160 21.18 7.30 -0.88
C LEU A 160 20.46 7.70 -2.17
N VAL A 161 21.05 8.65 -2.89
CA VAL A 161 20.47 9.26 -4.10
C VAL A 161 21.18 8.72 -5.32
N ARG A 162 20.44 8.17 -6.28
CA ARG A 162 20.94 7.68 -7.56
C ARG A 162 20.40 8.54 -8.69
N PRO A 163 21.21 9.47 -9.22
CA PRO A 163 20.82 10.28 -10.36
C PRO A 163 20.37 9.42 -11.55
N VAL A 164 19.35 9.92 -12.25
CA VAL A 164 18.92 9.39 -13.54
C VAL A 164 19.98 9.75 -14.59
N VAL A 165 20.45 8.76 -15.34
CA VAL A 165 21.44 8.91 -16.41
C VAL A 165 20.74 9.04 -17.76
N SER A 166 19.65 8.33 -17.96
CA SER A 166 18.82 8.40 -19.15
C SER A 166 17.38 8.11 -18.80
N GLN A 167 16.45 8.77 -19.47
CA GLN A 167 15.02 8.49 -19.41
C GLN A 167 14.45 8.64 -20.82
N ASN A 168 13.64 7.69 -21.25
CA ASN A 168 12.88 7.77 -22.47
C ASN A 168 11.55 7.03 -22.30
N ILE A 169 10.52 7.46 -23.04
CA ILE A 169 9.31 6.66 -23.21
C ILE A 169 9.50 5.92 -24.53
N ASP A 170 9.45 4.60 -24.50
CA ASP A 170 9.49 3.78 -25.70
C ASP A 170 8.24 4.13 -26.54
N PRO A 171 8.41 4.66 -27.77
CA PRO A 171 7.29 5.10 -28.59
C PRO A 171 6.41 3.95 -29.11
N GLU A 172 6.88 2.70 -29.08
CA GLU A 172 6.11 1.53 -29.51
C GLU A 172 5.33 0.90 -28.36
N THR A 173 5.92 0.86 -27.16
CA THR A 173 5.31 0.21 -25.99
C THR A 173 4.69 1.18 -24.99
N ASN A 174 4.94 2.48 -25.15
CA ASN A 174 4.62 3.54 -24.19
C ASN A 174 5.17 3.29 -22.78
N GLN A 175 6.21 2.46 -22.66
CA GLN A 175 6.85 2.15 -21.38
C GLN A 175 7.97 3.13 -21.06
N LEU A 176 8.05 3.54 -19.79
CA LEU A 176 9.14 4.38 -19.30
C LEU A 176 10.41 3.55 -19.10
N GLU A 177 11.40 3.75 -19.95
CA GLU A 177 12.74 3.21 -19.78
C GLU A 177 13.65 4.24 -19.10
N TYR A 178 14.34 3.83 -18.03
CA TYR A 178 15.30 4.68 -17.36
C TYR A 178 16.55 3.92 -16.93
N SER A 179 17.65 4.64 -16.73
CA SER A 179 18.86 4.10 -16.11
C SER A 179 19.36 5.03 -15.00
N LEU A 180 19.92 4.43 -13.95
CA LEU A 180 20.45 5.14 -12.79
C LEU A 180 21.97 5.06 -12.74
N THR A 181 22.62 5.96 -12.00
CA THR A 181 24.03 5.80 -11.67
C THR A 181 24.25 4.51 -10.86
N ALA A 182 25.39 3.85 -11.08
CA ALA A 182 25.77 2.66 -10.32
C ALA A 182 26.01 2.99 -8.84
N ASP A 183 26.80 4.03 -8.60
CA ASP A 183 27.15 4.50 -7.26
C ASP A 183 26.16 5.60 -6.82
N PRO A 184 25.55 5.47 -5.63
CA PRO A 184 24.71 6.53 -5.07
C PRO A 184 25.57 7.67 -4.49
N ILE A 185 25.02 8.88 -4.55
CA ILE A 185 25.46 9.99 -3.70
C ILE A 185 24.82 9.78 -2.34
N ALA A 186 25.65 9.70 -1.29
CA ALA A 186 25.19 9.43 0.05
C ALA A 186 25.17 10.72 0.88
N PHE A 187 24.02 11.06 1.44
CA PHE A 187 23.85 12.18 2.37
C PHE A 187 23.53 11.67 3.76
N ARG A 188 24.18 12.21 4.79
CA ARG A 188 23.64 12.13 6.14
C ARG A 188 22.49 13.13 6.25
N TYR A 189 21.38 12.71 6.83
CA TYR A 189 20.24 13.58 7.05
C TYR A 189 19.80 13.62 8.51
N SER A 190 19.15 14.71 8.88
CA SER A 190 18.41 14.84 10.14
C SER A 190 17.26 15.83 9.95
N PHE A 191 16.16 15.60 10.66
CA PHE A 191 15.04 16.54 10.72
C PHE A 191 15.00 17.25 12.07
N THR A 192 14.53 18.49 12.06
CA THR A 192 14.16 19.25 13.27
C THR A 192 12.97 20.13 12.91
N GLY A 193 11.80 19.84 13.47
CA GLY A 193 10.58 20.44 12.96
C GLY A 193 10.37 20.08 11.49
N THR A 194 10.11 21.10 10.67
CA THR A 194 9.96 20.97 9.21
C THR A 194 11.26 21.21 8.45
N ASP A 195 12.38 21.40 9.15
CA ASP A 195 13.68 21.62 8.53
C ASP A 195 14.38 20.27 8.29
N LEU A 196 14.88 20.11 7.06
CA LEU A 196 15.71 19.00 6.64
C LEU A 196 17.16 19.45 6.51
N LYS A 197 18.03 18.91 7.35
CA LYS A 197 19.47 19.06 7.19
C LYS A 197 20.03 17.92 6.35
N LEU A 198 20.76 18.25 5.29
CA LEU A 198 21.55 17.30 4.49
C LEU A 198 23.03 17.61 4.63
N SER A 199 23.86 16.58 4.73
CA SER A 199 25.32 16.72 4.75
C SER A 199 26.05 15.64 3.96
N HIS A 200 27.12 16.05 3.30
CA HIS A 200 28.01 15.18 2.54
C HIS A 200 29.47 15.55 2.85
N GLY A 201 30.17 14.69 3.57
CA GLY A 201 31.52 15.02 4.05
C GLY A 201 31.49 16.20 5.04
N THR A 202 32.13 17.31 4.68
CA THR A 202 32.11 18.56 5.45
C THR A 202 31.03 19.54 4.99
N ASP A 203 30.39 19.26 3.85
CA ASP A 203 29.42 20.16 3.24
C ASP A 203 28.05 19.90 3.86
N GLU A 204 27.33 20.97 4.20
CA GLU A 204 25.99 20.88 4.80
C GLU A 204 25.05 21.96 4.26
N VAL A 205 23.76 21.63 4.26
CA VAL A 205 22.66 22.53 3.95
C VAL A 205 21.50 22.25 4.91
N ILE A 206 20.84 23.31 5.36
CA ILE A 206 19.50 23.24 5.94
C ILE A 206 18.53 23.66 4.84
N LEU A 207 17.52 22.84 4.61
CA LEU A 207 16.44 23.07 3.68
C LEU A 207 15.16 23.20 4.49
N HIS A 208 14.43 24.28 4.28
CA HIS A 208 13.17 24.60 4.93
C HIS A 208 12.02 24.17 4.04
N ALA A 209 10.96 23.59 4.59
CA ALA A 209 9.74 23.37 3.83
C ALA A 209 9.26 24.68 3.19
N GLU A 210 9.06 24.67 1.88
CA GLU A 210 8.96 25.89 1.05
C GLU A 210 7.80 26.79 1.49
N ASP A 211 6.61 26.24 1.71
CA ASP A 211 5.43 27.00 2.12
C ASP A 211 5.72 27.76 3.43
N ILE A 212 6.20 27.04 4.45
CA ILE A 212 6.51 27.60 5.76
C ILE A 212 7.61 28.66 5.67
N TYR A 213 8.64 28.41 4.86
CA TYR A 213 9.72 29.36 4.62
C TYR A 213 9.22 30.66 3.96
N ASN A 214 8.25 30.55 3.05
CA ASN A 214 7.62 31.69 2.39
C ASN A 214 6.59 32.41 3.29
N GLY A 215 6.30 31.88 4.47
CA GLY A 215 5.29 32.39 5.39
C GLY A 215 3.87 31.91 5.07
N ASP A 216 3.74 30.98 4.13
CA ASP A 216 2.52 30.24 3.88
C ASP A 216 2.35 29.23 5.03
N GLY A 217 1.19 29.24 5.70
CA GLY A 217 0.92 28.29 6.77
C GLY A 217 0.86 26.84 6.25
N ILE A 218 0.81 25.87 7.16
CA ILE A 218 0.56 24.47 6.78
C ILE A 218 -0.84 24.38 6.16
N SER A 219 -0.89 23.97 4.89
CA SER A 219 -2.12 23.76 4.12
C SER A 219 -2.14 22.34 3.61
N ILE A 220 -3.15 21.56 4.01
CA ILE A 220 -3.28 20.16 3.61
C ILE A 220 -4.70 19.93 3.17
N THR A 221 -4.87 19.74 1.87
CA THR A 221 -6.16 19.42 1.26
C THR A 221 -6.20 17.93 0.93
N ASP A 222 -7.22 17.25 1.43
CA ASP A 222 -7.58 15.87 1.05
C ASP A 222 -6.47 14.82 1.27
N SER A 223 -5.84 14.83 2.45
CA SER A 223 -4.92 13.77 2.85
C SER A 223 -5.65 12.63 3.56
N ASN A 224 -5.57 11.43 3.00
CA ASN A 224 -6.22 10.25 3.54
C ASN A 224 -5.19 9.30 4.16
N LEU A 225 -5.63 8.52 5.13
CA LEU A 225 -4.84 7.46 5.75
C LEU A 225 -4.37 6.50 4.65
N VAL A 226 -3.06 6.27 4.61
CA VAL A 226 -2.48 5.27 3.70
C VAL A 226 -2.97 3.88 4.11
N PRO A 227 -3.57 3.09 3.21
CA PRO A 227 -3.99 1.72 3.48
C PRO A 227 -2.86 0.90 4.12
N GLY A 228 -3.18 0.20 5.21
CA GLY A 228 -2.21 -0.58 5.99
C GLY A 228 -1.38 0.22 7.00
N SER A 229 -1.47 1.54 7.02
CA SER A 229 -0.92 2.36 8.11
C SER A 229 -1.82 2.25 9.36
N GLU A 230 -1.22 2.34 10.55
CA GLU A 230 -2.01 2.56 11.77
C GLU A 230 -2.66 3.93 11.71
N ASN A 231 -3.82 4.10 12.36
CA ASN A 231 -4.50 5.39 12.45
C ASN A 231 -4.36 6.00 13.84
N ILE A 232 -4.43 7.32 13.89
CA ILE A 232 -4.42 8.08 15.15
C ILE A 232 -5.84 8.08 15.71
N ASN A 233 -6.16 7.09 16.54
CA ASN A 233 -7.47 6.94 17.20
C ASN A 233 -8.65 7.11 16.22
N GLY A 234 -8.65 6.34 15.13
CA GLY A 234 -9.73 6.33 14.14
C GLY A 234 -9.74 7.49 13.16
N ILE A 235 -8.77 8.41 13.21
CA ILE A 235 -8.65 9.47 12.20
C ILE A 235 -8.25 8.84 10.86
N THR A 236 -9.12 8.95 9.87
CA THR A 236 -8.99 8.41 8.50
C THR A 236 -8.52 9.45 7.49
N SER A 237 -8.66 10.74 7.79
CA SER A 237 -8.29 11.82 6.88
C SER A 237 -7.88 13.09 7.65
N PHE A 238 -7.11 13.94 6.98
CA PHE A 238 -6.74 15.28 7.40
C PHE A 238 -7.09 16.27 6.29
N ASN A 239 -8.00 17.20 6.60
CA ASN A 239 -8.26 18.37 5.79
C ASN A 239 -8.05 19.63 6.64
N LEU A 240 -7.15 20.50 6.19
CA LEU A 240 -6.66 21.69 6.85
C LEU A 240 -6.76 22.87 5.87
N SER A 241 -7.99 23.39 5.71
CA SER A 241 -8.23 24.61 4.94
C SER A 241 -8.07 25.86 5.83
N GLY A 242 -7.26 26.80 5.36
CA GLY A 242 -6.89 27.99 6.11
C GLY A 242 -8.03 29.02 6.14
N ASP A 243 -8.73 29.11 7.28
CA ASP A 243 -9.40 30.36 7.74
C ASP A 243 -9.93 30.28 9.18
N SER A 244 -9.96 29.11 9.81
CA SER A 244 -10.35 28.94 11.22
C SER A 244 -9.42 27.92 11.84
N GLY A 245 -8.91 28.19 13.06
CA GLY A 245 -7.90 27.37 13.73
C GLY A 245 -8.08 25.88 13.45
N ALA A 246 -7.01 25.23 13.02
CA ALA A 246 -7.01 23.94 12.35
C ALA A 246 -7.94 22.90 13.03
N ILE A 247 -9.15 22.80 12.51
CA ILE A 247 -10.11 21.75 12.83
C ILE A 247 -9.94 20.73 11.71
N ILE A 248 -9.53 19.52 12.09
CA ILE A 248 -9.50 18.36 11.22
C ILE A 248 -10.91 17.80 11.16
N GLU A 249 -11.51 17.77 9.98
CA GLU A 249 -12.71 16.97 9.72
C GLU A 249 -12.26 15.52 9.49
N GLY A 250 -12.59 14.60 10.41
CA GLY A 250 -12.54 13.16 10.12
C GLY A 250 -13.82 12.72 9.38
N ASP A 251 -14.08 11.41 9.28
CA ASP A 251 -15.41 10.91 8.88
C ASP A 251 -16.53 11.65 9.66
N ASP A 252 -17.76 11.72 9.11
CA ASP A 252 -18.98 12.47 9.50
C ASP A 252 -19.36 12.59 11.01
N THR A 253 -18.55 12.03 11.92
CA THR A 253 -18.76 11.91 13.36
C THR A 253 -17.66 12.48 14.27
N TYR A 254 -16.46 12.88 13.80
CA TYR A 254 -15.42 13.43 14.68
C TYR A 254 -14.63 14.59 14.08
N SER A 255 -14.38 15.62 14.91
CA SER A 255 -13.41 16.68 14.61
C SER A 255 -12.30 16.74 15.66
N ALA A 256 -11.07 16.97 15.21
CA ALA A 256 -9.91 17.13 16.08
C ALA A 256 -9.33 18.54 15.96
N GLU A 257 -9.09 19.20 17.11
CA GLU A 257 -8.26 20.40 17.18
C GLU A 257 -6.81 19.99 16.94
N VAL A 258 -6.13 20.64 16.00
CA VAL A 258 -4.69 20.43 15.77
C VAL A 258 -3.89 21.70 15.98
N LYS A 259 -2.70 21.51 16.56
CA LYS A 259 -1.71 22.57 16.72
C LYS A 259 -0.33 22.06 16.32
N PHE A 260 0.19 22.60 15.23
CA PHE A 260 1.58 22.42 14.83
C PHE A 260 2.46 23.40 15.60
N ASN A 261 3.55 22.90 16.18
CA ASN A 261 4.49 23.67 16.96
C ASN A 261 5.84 23.72 16.22
N GLU A 262 6.53 24.85 16.29
CA GLU A 262 7.83 25.09 15.62
C GLU A 262 8.92 24.08 16.03
N ASN A 263 8.78 23.44 17.19
CA ASN A 263 9.71 22.41 17.68
C ASN A 263 9.43 21.00 17.10
N GLY A 264 8.54 20.89 16.11
CA GLY A 264 8.25 19.63 15.42
C GLY A 264 7.16 18.78 16.06
N PHE A 265 6.54 19.25 17.14
CA PHE A 265 5.38 18.58 17.71
C PHE A 265 4.07 19.02 17.05
N CYS A 266 3.16 18.07 16.93
CA CYS A 266 1.76 18.24 16.63
C CYS A 266 0.96 17.82 17.88
N ASP A 267 0.22 18.78 18.46
CA ASP A 267 -0.78 18.47 19.47
C ASP A 267 -2.12 18.23 18.78
N LEU A 268 -2.69 17.05 18.99
CA LEU A 268 -3.99 16.65 18.47
C LEU A 268 -4.96 16.47 19.64
N LYS A 269 -6.20 16.94 19.51
CA LYS A 269 -7.22 16.78 20.56
C LYS A 269 -8.61 16.56 19.97
N TRP A 270 -9.31 15.53 20.44
CA TRP A 270 -10.64 15.16 19.97
C TRP A 270 -11.48 14.65 21.15
N GLY A 271 -12.59 15.34 21.44
CA GLY A 271 -13.34 15.12 22.68
C GLY A 271 -12.45 15.30 23.92
N ASP A 272 -12.43 14.28 24.79
CA ASP A 272 -11.61 14.23 26.01
C ASP A 272 -10.22 13.62 25.78
N LYS A 273 -9.89 13.21 24.55
CA LYS A 273 -8.62 12.58 24.19
C LYS A 273 -7.66 13.58 23.58
N SER A 274 -6.37 13.34 23.77
CA SER A 274 -5.30 14.12 23.14
C SER A 274 -4.09 13.25 22.82
N SER A 275 -3.35 13.62 21.79
CA SER A 275 -2.04 13.04 21.48
C SER A 275 -1.03 14.15 21.18
N LYS A 276 0.24 13.83 21.41
CA LYS A 276 1.36 14.71 21.08
C LYS A 276 2.39 13.89 20.30
N LEU A 277 2.50 14.20 19.02
CA LEU A 277 3.24 13.44 18.02
C LEU A 277 4.29 14.33 17.37
N ILE A 278 5.35 13.78 16.81
CA ILE A 278 6.14 14.53 15.84
C ILE A 278 5.45 14.51 14.47
N TYR A 279 5.65 15.54 13.66
CA TYR A 279 5.10 15.61 12.30
C TYR A 279 6.16 15.93 11.26
N PHE A 280 5.95 15.42 10.04
CA PHE A 280 6.71 15.71 8.83
C PHE A 280 5.74 16.28 7.80
N TYR A 281 6.08 17.45 7.28
CA TYR A 281 5.22 18.19 6.36
C TYR A 281 5.59 17.91 4.91
N GLY A 282 4.67 17.27 4.19
CA GLY A 282 4.82 16.88 2.79
C GLY A 282 4.27 17.90 1.78
N GLY A 283 3.81 19.06 2.22
CA GLY A 283 3.08 19.97 1.33
C GLY A 283 1.83 19.30 0.76
N ASP A 284 1.65 19.44 -0.55
CA ASP A 284 0.55 18.82 -1.30
C ASP A 284 0.56 17.28 -1.25
N ASP A 285 1.66 16.65 -0.86
CA ASP A 285 1.76 15.19 -0.73
C ASP A 285 1.21 14.64 0.60
N GLY A 286 0.96 15.51 1.58
CA GLY A 286 0.31 15.19 2.86
C GLY A 286 1.20 15.29 4.10
N LEU A 287 0.94 14.45 5.10
CA LEU A 287 1.60 14.43 6.40
C LEU A 287 2.02 13.02 6.83
N VAL A 288 3.14 12.96 7.54
CA VAL A 288 3.49 11.80 8.36
C VAL A 288 3.54 12.23 9.81
N PHE A 289 2.88 11.49 10.68
CA PHE A 289 3.04 11.63 12.13
C PHE A 289 3.82 10.47 12.71
N SER A 290 4.43 10.68 13.87
CA SER A 290 5.02 9.58 14.62
C SER A 290 4.96 9.79 16.12
N ASP A 291 4.78 8.70 16.86
CA ASP A 291 4.97 8.65 18.31
C ASP A 291 6.36 8.12 18.71
N GLY A 292 7.26 7.96 17.72
CA GLY A 292 8.60 7.38 17.87
C GLY A 292 8.64 5.86 17.83
N SER A 293 7.50 5.19 17.91
CA SER A 293 7.38 3.73 17.76
C SER A 293 6.62 3.31 16.51
N THR A 294 5.65 4.13 16.09
CA THR A 294 4.79 3.92 14.94
C THR A 294 4.78 5.18 14.08
N ASN A 295 4.77 5.00 12.75
CA ASN A 295 4.55 6.06 11.79
C ASN A 295 3.12 5.98 11.26
N TYR A 296 2.41 7.10 11.28
CA TYR A 296 1.04 7.26 10.80
C TYR A 296 1.08 8.09 9.52
N LEU A 297 0.78 7.47 8.39
CA LEU A 297 0.94 8.07 7.07
C LEU A 297 -0.42 8.55 6.55
N TYR A 298 -0.52 9.85 6.30
CA TYR A 298 -1.71 10.49 5.73
C TYR A 298 -1.29 11.24 4.48
N THR A 299 -1.50 10.65 3.32
CA THR A 299 -1.00 11.22 2.06
C THR A 299 -2.16 11.64 1.18
N ALA A 300 -1.94 12.61 0.30
CA ALA A 300 -2.95 13.05 -0.68
C ALA A 300 -3.20 12.01 -1.81
N ARG A 301 -2.84 10.74 -1.59
CA ARG A 301 -2.78 9.68 -2.60
C ARG A 301 -4.06 8.84 -2.65
N SER A 302 -5.11 9.30 -3.33
CA SER A 302 -6.06 8.34 -3.90
C SER A 302 -5.52 7.73 -5.20
N TYR A 303 -4.84 8.49 -6.07
CA TYR A 303 -4.39 7.95 -7.36
C TYR A 303 -3.24 6.91 -7.27
N ASP A 304 -2.18 7.18 -6.50
CA ASP A 304 -0.94 6.38 -6.49
C ASP A 304 -0.98 5.12 -5.62
N LEU A 305 -1.97 4.99 -4.73
CA LEU A 305 -2.14 3.83 -3.85
C LEU A 305 -2.93 2.69 -4.51
N TYR A 306 -3.75 3.01 -5.51
CA TYR A 306 -4.74 2.06 -6.03
C TYR A 306 -4.49 1.56 -7.45
N ALA A 307 -3.64 2.23 -8.22
CA ALA A 307 -3.25 1.72 -9.54
C ALA A 307 -2.71 0.28 -9.49
N PRO A 308 -1.93 -0.17 -8.46
CA PRO A 308 -1.49 -1.56 -8.35
C PRO A 308 -2.57 -2.56 -7.91
N SER A 309 -3.55 -2.16 -7.10
CA SER A 309 -4.67 -3.02 -6.68
C SER A 309 -5.75 -3.15 -7.77
N ILE A 310 -5.77 -2.22 -8.71
CA ILE A 310 -6.66 -2.24 -9.88
C ILE A 310 -5.98 -2.88 -11.10
N SER A 311 -4.66 -2.71 -11.30
CA SER A 311 -3.95 -3.15 -12.52
C SER A 311 -4.04 -4.66 -12.79
N GLY A 312 -4.05 -5.48 -11.74
CA GLY A 312 -4.23 -6.94 -11.88
C GLY A 312 -5.64 -7.37 -12.29
N ASN A 313 -6.60 -6.44 -12.22
CA ASN A 313 -8.04 -6.66 -12.36
C ASN A 313 -8.67 -5.88 -13.51
N ILE A 314 -7.88 -5.28 -14.40
CA ILE A 314 -8.38 -4.49 -15.53
C ILE A 314 -7.83 -5.03 -16.84
N ASN A 315 -8.62 -4.89 -17.91
CA ASN A 315 -8.22 -5.35 -19.23
C ASN A 315 -7.41 -4.30 -20.01
N ASN A 316 -7.27 -3.08 -19.49
CA ASN A 316 -6.68 -1.97 -20.22
C ASN A 316 -6.04 -0.92 -19.30
N GLU A 317 -4.74 -1.03 -19.09
CA GLU A 317 -3.95 -0.06 -18.31
C GLU A 317 -3.93 1.35 -18.96
N GLU A 318 -4.11 1.45 -20.29
CA GLU A 318 -4.21 2.74 -20.99
C GLU A 318 -5.50 3.50 -20.61
N GLN A 319 -6.60 2.77 -20.40
CA GLN A 319 -7.86 3.38 -19.91
C GLN A 319 -7.72 3.91 -18.49
N LEU A 320 -7.00 3.20 -17.61
CA LEU A 320 -6.74 3.66 -16.24
C LEU A 320 -6.02 5.02 -16.22
N GLY A 321 -5.06 5.24 -17.12
CA GLY A 321 -4.35 6.51 -17.27
C GLY A 321 -5.22 7.69 -17.75
N ASN A 322 -6.43 7.43 -18.27
CA ASN A 322 -7.36 8.43 -18.78
C ASN A 322 -8.49 8.80 -17.81
N LEU A 323 -8.59 8.12 -16.66
CA LEU A 323 -9.60 8.39 -15.63
C LEU A 323 -9.19 9.55 -14.72
N THR A 324 -10.17 10.29 -14.20
CA THR A 324 -9.93 11.31 -13.16
C THR A 324 -9.65 10.67 -11.80
N GLU A 325 -9.09 11.45 -10.87
CA GLU A 325 -8.85 11.00 -9.49
C GLU A 325 -10.15 10.58 -8.78
N GLU A 326 -11.26 11.28 -9.02
CA GLU A 326 -12.59 10.95 -8.48
C GLU A 326 -13.07 9.59 -9.00
N GLN A 327 -12.96 9.35 -10.32
CA GLN A 327 -13.35 8.08 -10.93
C GLN A 327 -12.54 6.90 -10.40
N ILE A 328 -11.23 7.09 -10.22
CA ILE A 328 -10.36 6.04 -9.67
C ILE A 328 -10.71 5.76 -8.20
N SER A 329 -10.93 6.79 -7.40
CA SER A 329 -11.36 6.63 -6.00
C SER A 329 -12.69 5.87 -5.91
N ASP A 330 -13.66 6.18 -6.77
CA ASP A 330 -14.95 5.50 -6.81
C ASP A 330 -14.82 4.02 -7.17
N ILE A 331 -14.01 3.70 -8.19
CA ILE A 331 -13.74 2.31 -8.62
C ILE A 331 -13.10 1.52 -7.47
N VAL A 332 -12.20 2.14 -6.73
CA VAL A 332 -11.50 1.50 -5.61
C VAL A 332 -12.44 1.22 -4.45
N ASN A 333 -13.19 2.24 -4.02
CA ASN A 333 -14.15 2.11 -2.94
C ASN A 333 -15.17 1.02 -3.29
N LYS A 334 -15.68 1.04 -4.51
CA LYS A 334 -16.59 0.02 -5.03
C LYS A 334 -15.94 -1.37 -5.09
N SER A 335 -14.65 -1.47 -5.40
CA SER A 335 -13.89 -2.73 -5.40
C SER A 335 -13.69 -3.29 -3.99
N GLU A 336 -13.29 -2.46 -3.01
CA GLU A 336 -13.13 -2.90 -1.61
C GLU A 336 -14.46 -3.35 -1.01
N GLU A 337 -15.52 -2.61 -1.29
CA GLU A 337 -16.87 -3.00 -0.91
C GLU A 337 -17.26 -4.33 -1.58
N LEU A 338 -16.98 -4.51 -2.87
CA LEU A 338 -17.23 -5.76 -3.59
C LEU A 338 -16.50 -6.92 -2.93
N TYR A 339 -15.23 -6.75 -2.56
CA TYR A 339 -14.43 -7.80 -1.92
C TYR A 339 -14.99 -8.16 -0.55
N SER A 340 -15.41 -7.16 0.24
CA SER A 340 -16.07 -7.37 1.52
C SER A 340 -17.38 -8.15 1.35
N ASP A 341 -18.24 -7.72 0.43
CA ASP A 341 -19.55 -8.34 0.18
C ASP A 341 -19.41 -9.76 -0.37
N LEU A 342 -18.42 -10.02 -1.23
CA LEU A 342 -18.08 -11.36 -1.71
C LEU A 342 -17.61 -12.27 -0.58
N ASN A 343 -16.66 -11.81 0.26
CA ASN A 343 -16.17 -12.60 1.39
C ASN A 343 -17.30 -12.92 2.39
N ASN A 344 -18.19 -11.96 2.66
CA ASN A 344 -19.36 -12.16 3.51
C ASN A 344 -20.32 -13.19 2.89
N ALA A 345 -20.65 -13.06 1.61
CA ALA A 345 -21.51 -14.01 0.90
C ALA A 345 -20.94 -15.44 0.89
N PHE A 346 -19.62 -15.58 0.75
CA PHE A 346 -18.95 -16.88 0.85
C PHE A 346 -19.00 -17.44 2.26
N ALA A 347 -18.73 -16.63 3.28
CA ALA A 347 -18.84 -17.04 4.68
C ALA A 347 -20.25 -17.51 5.04
N ASP A 348 -21.28 -16.74 4.65
CA ASP A 348 -22.69 -17.06 4.88
C ASP A 348 -23.13 -18.34 4.18
N ALA A 349 -22.60 -18.61 2.99
CA ALA A 349 -22.84 -19.84 2.24
C ALA A 349 -21.96 -21.03 2.71
N GLY A 350 -21.08 -20.82 3.70
CA GLY A 350 -20.15 -21.83 4.21
C GLY A 350 -19.13 -22.29 3.16
N ILE A 351 -18.72 -21.37 2.27
CA ILE A 351 -17.74 -21.61 1.21
C ILE A 351 -16.38 -21.13 1.70
N ASN A 352 -15.39 -22.03 1.69
CA ASN A 352 -14.01 -21.67 1.97
C ASN A 352 -13.34 -21.12 0.69
N ALA A 353 -13.61 -19.86 0.39
CA ALA A 353 -13.01 -19.11 -0.71
C ALA A 353 -12.55 -17.75 -0.18
N GLN A 354 -11.46 -17.22 -0.74
CA GLN A 354 -10.98 -15.88 -0.46
C GLN A 354 -10.72 -15.16 -1.78
N VAL A 355 -11.04 -13.87 -1.79
CA VAL A 355 -10.73 -12.98 -2.90
C VAL A 355 -9.29 -12.48 -2.74
N ASN A 356 -8.43 -12.77 -3.71
CA ASN A 356 -7.15 -12.11 -3.84
C ASN A 356 -7.39 -10.70 -4.40
N LYS A 357 -7.22 -9.67 -3.58
CA LYS A 357 -7.51 -8.29 -3.94
C LYS A 357 -6.60 -7.76 -5.05
N ASP A 358 -5.36 -8.23 -5.10
CA ASP A 358 -4.35 -7.76 -6.05
C ASP A 358 -4.59 -8.29 -7.47
N THR A 359 -5.18 -9.49 -7.57
CA THR A 359 -5.31 -10.22 -8.85
C THR A 359 -6.73 -10.59 -9.22
N GLY A 360 -7.70 -10.33 -8.33
CA GLY A 360 -9.12 -10.63 -8.56
C GLY A 360 -9.40 -12.13 -8.60
N GLU A 361 -8.40 -12.92 -8.22
CA GLU A 361 -8.47 -14.37 -8.20
C GLU A 361 -9.29 -14.82 -7.00
N ILE A 362 -10.32 -15.62 -7.26
CA ILE A 362 -11.06 -16.34 -6.25
C ILE A 362 -10.77 -17.82 -6.44
N SER A 363 -9.96 -18.36 -5.54
CA SER A 363 -9.53 -19.75 -5.61
C SER A 363 -10.53 -20.67 -4.91
N LEU A 364 -10.95 -21.73 -5.61
CA LEU A 364 -11.70 -22.83 -5.02
C LEU A 364 -10.78 -24.02 -4.79
N ASN A 365 -10.91 -24.66 -3.63
CA ASN A 365 -10.17 -25.88 -3.34
C ASN A 365 -10.61 -27.01 -4.28
N THR A 366 -9.69 -27.54 -5.09
CA THR A 366 -10.01 -28.56 -6.12
C THR A 366 -9.85 -30.01 -5.68
N VAL A 367 -9.34 -30.27 -4.47
CA VAL A 367 -9.05 -31.64 -4.02
C VAL A 367 -10.32 -32.51 -4.02
N SER A 368 -11.50 -31.92 -3.81
CA SER A 368 -12.81 -32.59 -3.92
C SER A 368 -13.45 -32.50 -5.31
N MET A 369 -13.00 -31.61 -6.19
CA MET A 369 -13.68 -31.28 -7.46
C MET A 369 -13.35 -32.24 -8.60
N PHE A 370 -12.11 -32.74 -8.65
CA PHE A 370 -11.66 -33.63 -9.72
C PHE A 370 -10.92 -34.83 -9.15
N SER A 371 -11.16 -36.00 -9.71
CA SER A 371 -10.29 -37.16 -9.44
C SER A 371 -8.90 -36.93 -10.04
N PHE A 372 -7.88 -37.57 -9.45
CA PHE A 372 -6.51 -37.50 -9.95
C PHE A 372 -6.44 -37.81 -11.44
N SER A 373 -5.78 -36.95 -12.23
CA SER A 373 -5.65 -37.05 -13.70
C SER A 373 -6.95 -36.96 -14.52
N HIS A 374 -8.09 -36.64 -13.91
CA HIS A 374 -9.37 -36.48 -14.63
C HIS A 374 -9.80 -35.01 -14.67
N SER A 375 -10.63 -34.68 -15.67
CA SER A 375 -11.24 -33.36 -15.86
C SER A 375 -12.75 -33.34 -15.60
N ASP A 376 -13.40 -34.49 -15.42
CA ASP A 376 -14.82 -34.53 -15.08
C ASP A 376 -15.06 -34.05 -13.65
N ILE A 377 -16.03 -33.14 -13.48
CA ILE A 377 -16.39 -32.59 -12.17
C ILE A 377 -17.13 -33.67 -11.37
N SER A 378 -16.66 -33.94 -10.15
CA SER A 378 -17.31 -34.83 -9.20
C SER A 378 -18.69 -34.31 -8.78
N PRO A 379 -19.59 -35.18 -8.27
CA PRO A 379 -20.88 -34.75 -7.71
C PRO A 379 -20.71 -33.70 -6.59
N GLU A 380 -19.72 -33.87 -5.73
CA GLU A 380 -19.39 -32.93 -4.66
C GLU A 380 -18.89 -31.60 -5.22
N GLY A 381 -18.00 -31.64 -6.21
CA GLY A 381 -17.50 -30.45 -6.90
C GLY A 381 -18.60 -29.66 -7.61
N ARG A 382 -19.57 -30.35 -8.21
CA ARG A 382 -20.77 -29.71 -8.79
C ARG A 382 -21.57 -28.96 -7.73
N ASN A 383 -21.77 -29.57 -6.55
CA ASN A 383 -22.45 -28.90 -5.44
C ASN A 383 -21.67 -27.67 -4.94
N ASP A 384 -20.34 -27.79 -4.80
CA ASP A 384 -19.47 -26.69 -4.37
C ASP A 384 -19.52 -25.53 -5.37
N ILE A 385 -19.39 -25.81 -6.66
CA ILE A 385 -19.50 -24.80 -7.73
C ILE A 385 -20.90 -24.18 -7.76
N SER A 386 -21.97 -24.97 -7.61
CA SER A 386 -23.34 -24.45 -7.54
C SER A 386 -23.54 -23.48 -6.38
N ARG A 387 -23.02 -23.80 -5.19
CA ARG A 387 -23.09 -22.91 -4.02
C ARG A 387 -22.27 -21.65 -4.25
N PHE A 388 -21.03 -21.82 -4.73
CA PHE A 388 -20.15 -20.71 -5.09
C PHE A 388 -20.79 -19.75 -6.09
N MET A 389 -21.27 -20.25 -7.22
CA MET A 389 -21.86 -19.42 -8.26
C MET A 389 -23.13 -18.72 -7.78
N LYS A 390 -23.93 -19.33 -6.90
CA LYS A 390 -25.09 -18.66 -6.28
C LYS A 390 -24.67 -17.51 -5.39
N ALA A 391 -23.71 -17.72 -4.49
CA ALA A 391 -23.19 -16.66 -3.64
C ALA A 391 -22.55 -15.53 -4.49
N TYR A 392 -21.66 -15.90 -5.42
CA TYR A 392 -20.96 -14.97 -6.29
C TYR A 392 -21.91 -14.11 -7.14
N THR A 393 -22.83 -14.73 -7.89
CA THR A 393 -23.78 -14.01 -8.75
C THR A 393 -24.83 -13.21 -7.98
N SER A 394 -25.12 -13.57 -6.73
CA SER A 394 -26.00 -12.75 -5.88
C SER A 394 -25.37 -11.40 -5.51
N VAL A 395 -24.04 -11.32 -5.50
CA VAL A 395 -23.30 -10.08 -5.25
C VAL A 395 -23.07 -9.33 -6.56
N ILE A 396 -22.39 -9.93 -7.54
CA ILE A 396 -21.94 -9.20 -8.74
C ILE A 396 -23.08 -8.69 -9.64
N PHE A 397 -24.30 -9.22 -9.50
CA PHE A 397 -25.48 -8.78 -10.25
C PHE A 397 -26.51 -8.04 -9.40
N ASN A 398 -26.17 -7.65 -8.16
CA ASN A 398 -27.04 -6.77 -7.38
C ASN A 398 -26.97 -5.33 -7.91
N ASP A 399 -27.90 -4.48 -7.45
CA ASP A 399 -28.00 -3.08 -7.91
C ASP A 399 -26.73 -2.25 -7.66
N LYS A 400 -25.87 -2.69 -6.73
CA LYS A 400 -24.63 -2.00 -6.35
C LYS A 400 -23.48 -2.29 -7.32
N TYR A 401 -23.44 -3.49 -7.91
CA TYR A 401 -22.33 -3.97 -8.74
C TYR A 401 -22.71 -4.34 -10.19
N ASP A 402 -23.99 -4.28 -10.56
CA ASP A 402 -24.43 -4.59 -11.94
C ASP A 402 -23.64 -3.74 -12.96
N GLY A 403 -22.95 -4.40 -13.89
CA GLY A 403 -22.09 -3.76 -14.89
C GLY A 403 -20.66 -3.46 -14.45
N PHE A 404 -20.31 -3.63 -13.17
CA PHE A 404 -18.96 -3.36 -12.67
C PHE A 404 -17.93 -4.44 -13.01
N ILE A 405 -18.38 -5.65 -13.34
CA ILE A 405 -17.53 -6.76 -13.79
C ILE A 405 -17.67 -6.93 -15.30
N SER A 406 -16.58 -6.70 -16.04
CA SER A 406 -16.53 -6.81 -17.51
C SER A 406 -16.19 -8.22 -17.99
N GLY A 407 -15.59 -9.05 -17.15
CA GLY A 407 -15.20 -10.41 -17.52
C GLY A 407 -14.88 -11.31 -16.33
N ILE A 408 -15.00 -12.62 -16.53
CA ILE A 408 -14.65 -13.66 -15.57
C ILE A 408 -13.94 -14.78 -16.33
N CYS A 409 -12.66 -15.00 -16.05
CA CYS A 409 -11.88 -16.10 -16.58
C CYS A 409 -11.82 -17.25 -15.55
N ILE A 410 -12.28 -18.43 -15.95
CA ILE A 410 -12.08 -19.65 -15.20
C ILE A 410 -10.72 -20.24 -15.59
N GLU A 411 -9.82 -20.33 -14.62
CA GLU A 411 -8.44 -20.73 -14.84
C GLU A 411 -8.17 -22.10 -14.26
N GLY A 412 -7.64 -23.01 -15.08
CA GLY A 412 -7.13 -24.29 -14.62
C GLY A 412 -5.63 -24.22 -14.32
N HIS A 413 -5.23 -24.77 -13.18
CA HIS A 413 -3.84 -24.83 -12.74
C HIS A 413 -3.48 -26.25 -12.25
N THR A 414 -2.20 -26.60 -12.37
CA THR A 414 -1.64 -27.90 -11.97
C THR A 414 -0.38 -27.72 -11.14
N ASP A 415 0.04 -28.79 -10.47
CA ASP A 415 1.40 -28.87 -9.92
C ASP A 415 2.43 -29.22 -11.00
N LYS A 416 3.70 -29.32 -10.60
CA LYS A 416 4.79 -29.67 -11.53
C LYS A 416 4.90 -31.17 -11.84
N SER A 417 3.97 -32.00 -11.38
CA SER A 417 4.00 -33.44 -11.65
C SER A 417 3.49 -33.73 -13.05
N GLY A 418 4.34 -34.33 -13.89
CA GLY A 418 4.01 -34.67 -15.28
C GLY A 418 4.71 -33.77 -16.30
N SER A 419 4.33 -33.89 -17.57
CA SER A 419 4.87 -33.03 -18.62
C SER A 419 4.04 -31.76 -18.77
N TYR A 420 4.68 -30.67 -19.18
CA TYR A 420 4.01 -29.40 -19.43
C TYR A 420 2.78 -29.53 -20.33
N ASN A 421 2.90 -30.22 -21.48
CA ASN A 421 1.80 -30.37 -22.43
C ASN A 421 0.63 -31.16 -21.84
N TYR A 422 0.93 -32.21 -21.07
CA TYR A 422 -0.11 -32.97 -20.38
C TYR A 422 -0.86 -32.09 -19.36
N ASN A 423 -0.13 -31.30 -18.58
CA ASN A 423 -0.70 -30.39 -17.59
C ASN A 423 -1.45 -29.22 -18.21
N MET A 424 -0.99 -28.72 -19.37
CA MET A 424 -1.69 -27.71 -20.16
C MET A 424 -3.03 -28.23 -20.67
N ASP A 425 -3.05 -29.43 -21.27
CA ASP A 425 -4.30 -30.05 -21.75
C ASP A 425 -5.26 -30.31 -20.58
N LEU A 426 -4.75 -30.86 -19.47
CA LEU A 426 -5.55 -31.17 -18.29
C LEU A 426 -6.15 -29.91 -17.64
N SER A 427 -5.35 -28.86 -17.44
CA SER A 427 -5.82 -27.59 -16.86
C SER A 427 -6.88 -26.94 -17.75
N LYS A 428 -6.65 -26.90 -19.07
CA LYS A 428 -7.63 -26.36 -20.03
C LYS A 428 -8.95 -27.14 -20.00
N SER A 429 -8.90 -28.47 -20.01
CA SER A 429 -10.11 -29.30 -19.94
C SER A 429 -10.88 -29.11 -18.64
N ARG A 430 -10.20 -28.98 -17.50
CA ARG A 430 -10.85 -28.69 -16.21
C ARG A 430 -11.56 -27.35 -16.23
N ALA A 431 -10.90 -26.30 -16.71
CA ALA A 431 -11.47 -24.97 -16.80
C ALA A 431 -12.72 -24.94 -17.71
N SER A 432 -12.64 -25.54 -18.89
CA SER A 432 -13.79 -25.63 -19.81
C SER A 432 -14.95 -26.43 -19.22
N ASN A 433 -14.68 -27.55 -18.55
CA ASN A 433 -15.74 -28.34 -17.92
C ASN A 433 -16.48 -27.56 -16.82
N VAL A 434 -15.76 -26.74 -16.04
CA VAL A 434 -16.37 -25.86 -15.03
C VAL A 434 -17.20 -24.76 -15.69
N LEU A 435 -16.68 -24.15 -16.75
CA LEU A 435 -17.44 -23.16 -17.54
C LEU A 435 -18.75 -23.74 -18.07
N ASP A 436 -18.69 -24.91 -18.71
CA ASP A 436 -19.85 -25.60 -19.27
C ASP A 436 -20.88 -25.93 -18.19
N PHE A 437 -20.41 -26.37 -17.01
CA PHE A 437 -21.28 -26.62 -15.87
C PHE A 437 -21.94 -25.34 -15.37
N CYS A 438 -21.19 -24.26 -15.16
CA CYS A 438 -21.71 -22.95 -14.72
C CYS A 438 -22.80 -22.40 -15.64
N LEU A 439 -22.69 -22.64 -16.96
CA LEU A 439 -23.66 -22.19 -17.96
C LEU A 439 -24.81 -23.18 -18.21
N SER A 440 -24.79 -24.34 -17.55
CA SER A 440 -25.83 -25.36 -17.69
C SER A 440 -26.96 -25.15 -16.67
N PRO A 441 -28.17 -25.69 -16.94
CA PRO A 441 -29.25 -25.73 -15.94
C PRO A 441 -28.88 -26.50 -14.66
N GLU A 442 -27.89 -27.40 -14.73
CA GLU A 442 -27.42 -28.19 -13.59
C GLU A 442 -26.65 -27.35 -12.57
N SER A 443 -26.17 -26.16 -12.95
CA SER A 443 -25.58 -25.19 -12.01
C SER A 443 -26.54 -24.78 -10.90
N GLY A 444 -27.85 -24.89 -11.14
CA GLY A 444 -28.91 -24.46 -10.23
C GLY A 444 -29.07 -22.94 -10.15
N LEU A 445 -28.46 -22.19 -11.08
CA LEU A 445 -28.74 -20.78 -11.30
C LEU A 445 -30.05 -20.60 -12.07
N ALA A 446 -30.72 -19.48 -11.85
CA ALA A 446 -31.91 -19.13 -12.61
C ALA A 446 -31.53 -18.84 -14.08
N PRO A 447 -32.37 -19.19 -15.08
CA PRO A 447 -32.06 -18.98 -16.50
C PRO A 447 -31.62 -17.56 -16.85
N GLU A 448 -32.24 -16.55 -16.23
CA GLU A 448 -31.91 -15.13 -16.39
C GLU A 448 -30.49 -14.78 -15.91
N ILE A 449 -30.03 -15.40 -14.82
CA ILE A 449 -28.66 -15.23 -14.31
C ILE A 449 -27.67 -15.91 -15.26
N ILE A 450 -28.02 -17.08 -15.81
CA ILE A 450 -27.18 -17.78 -16.81
C ILE A 450 -27.01 -16.92 -18.07
N GLU A 451 -28.08 -16.28 -18.55
CA GLU A 451 -28.01 -15.38 -19.71
C GLU A 451 -27.15 -14.13 -19.43
N LYS A 452 -27.23 -13.54 -18.22
CA LYS A 452 -26.32 -12.45 -17.81
C LYS A 452 -24.86 -12.90 -17.71
N LEU A 453 -24.62 -14.12 -17.24
CA LEU A 453 -23.28 -14.66 -16.99
C LEU A 453 -22.56 -15.10 -18.27
N ARG A 454 -23.30 -15.58 -19.28
CA ARG A 454 -22.76 -16.08 -20.54
C ARG A 454 -21.77 -15.15 -21.26
N PRO A 455 -22.02 -13.82 -21.42
CA PRO A 455 -21.06 -12.94 -22.07
C PRO A 455 -19.81 -12.65 -21.23
N LEU A 456 -19.85 -12.88 -19.92
CA LEU A 456 -18.74 -12.58 -19.01
C LEU A 456 -17.76 -13.75 -18.86
N LEU A 457 -18.25 -14.99 -18.99
CA LEU A 457 -17.44 -16.18 -18.71
C LEU A 457 -16.54 -16.60 -19.88
N THR A 458 -15.26 -16.82 -19.56
CA THR A 458 -14.26 -17.46 -20.42
C THR A 458 -13.50 -18.52 -19.63
N SER A 459 -12.69 -19.34 -20.32
CA SER A 459 -11.86 -20.36 -19.66
C SER A 459 -10.46 -20.45 -20.25
N ALA A 460 -9.44 -20.61 -19.40
CA ALA A 460 -8.04 -20.77 -19.79
C ALA A 460 -7.34 -21.87 -18.95
N GLY A 461 -6.29 -22.46 -19.51
CA GLY A 461 -5.41 -23.41 -18.81
C GLY A 461 -4.00 -22.85 -18.73
N PHE A 462 -3.35 -23.00 -17.56
CA PHE A 462 -2.04 -22.41 -17.29
C PHE A 462 -0.96 -23.43 -16.92
N SER A 463 -1.27 -24.74 -17.02
CA SER A 463 -0.31 -25.79 -16.63
C SER A 463 0.22 -25.51 -15.22
N TYR A 464 1.55 -25.46 -15.03
CA TYR A 464 2.22 -25.11 -13.78
C TYR A 464 2.91 -23.73 -13.81
N ASP A 465 2.54 -22.86 -14.75
CA ASP A 465 3.21 -21.56 -14.97
C ASP A 465 2.87 -20.52 -13.91
N VAL A 466 1.74 -20.68 -13.22
CA VAL A 466 1.29 -19.79 -12.13
C VAL A 466 1.19 -20.58 -10.81
N PRO A 467 2.33 -20.97 -10.22
CA PRO A 467 2.35 -21.71 -8.97
C PRO A 467 1.90 -20.84 -7.80
N VAL A 468 1.21 -21.45 -6.84
CA VAL A 468 1.02 -20.86 -5.52
C VAL A 468 2.28 -21.12 -4.71
N LEU A 469 2.80 -20.09 -4.04
CA LEU A 469 4.00 -20.19 -3.21
C LEU A 469 3.62 -20.26 -1.72
N ASN A 470 4.41 -21.00 -0.95
CA ASN A 470 4.39 -20.93 0.50
C ASN A 470 5.08 -19.64 0.98
N GLU A 471 4.94 -19.31 2.26
CA GLU A 471 5.59 -18.13 2.88
C GLU A 471 7.12 -18.13 2.72
N ASP A 472 7.75 -19.30 2.60
CA ASP A 472 9.19 -19.46 2.39
C ASP A 472 9.63 -19.33 0.92
N GLY A 473 8.70 -19.04 0.01
CA GLY A 473 8.93 -18.91 -1.43
C GLY A 473 9.02 -20.24 -2.19
N SER A 474 8.88 -21.38 -1.52
CA SER A 474 8.78 -22.69 -2.17
C SER A 474 7.41 -22.89 -2.83
N VAL A 475 7.33 -23.76 -3.85
CA VAL A 475 6.05 -24.07 -4.51
C VAL A 475 5.16 -24.89 -3.58
N ASN A 476 3.92 -24.45 -3.41
CA ASN A 476 2.85 -25.22 -2.81
C ASN A 476 2.13 -26.04 -3.88
N ASP A 477 2.55 -27.29 -4.08
CA ASP A 477 1.97 -28.16 -5.11
C ASP A 477 0.47 -28.42 -4.88
N GLU A 478 0.03 -28.48 -3.62
CA GLU A 478 -1.38 -28.71 -3.31
C GLU A 478 -2.26 -27.53 -3.67
N ALA A 479 -1.88 -26.33 -3.25
CA ALA A 479 -2.60 -25.12 -3.60
C ALA A 479 -2.46 -24.77 -5.10
N SER A 480 -1.36 -25.16 -5.75
CA SER A 480 -1.16 -24.94 -7.19
C SER A 480 -2.12 -25.78 -8.05
N ARG A 481 -2.56 -26.94 -7.56
CA ARG A 481 -3.69 -27.67 -8.16
C ARG A 481 -4.98 -26.95 -7.81
N ARG A 482 -5.40 -26.01 -8.64
CA ARG A 482 -6.62 -25.23 -8.39
C ARG A 482 -7.39 -24.91 -9.67
N VAL A 483 -8.66 -24.59 -9.48
CA VAL A 483 -9.48 -23.87 -10.45
C VAL A 483 -9.80 -22.55 -9.79
N ALA A 484 -9.46 -21.48 -10.46
CA ALA A 484 -9.67 -20.13 -9.98
C ALA A 484 -10.64 -19.38 -10.88
N PHE A 485 -11.39 -18.46 -10.29
CA PHE A 485 -12.21 -17.51 -11.01
C PHE A 485 -11.52 -16.16 -10.90
N ARG A 486 -11.00 -15.63 -12.00
CA ARG A 486 -10.42 -14.30 -12.06
C ARG A 486 -11.42 -13.35 -12.70
N PHE A 487 -11.82 -12.30 -12.01
CA PHE A 487 -12.68 -11.29 -12.61
C PHE A 487 -11.89 -10.08 -13.10
N THR A 488 -12.47 -9.38 -14.07
CA THR A 488 -12.00 -8.08 -14.53
C THR A 488 -13.07 -7.03 -14.21
N ILE A 489 -12.64 -5.91 -13.65
CA ILE A 489 -13.42 -4.71 -13.43
C ILE A 489 -13.65 -3.98 -14.76
N ASP A 490 -14.84 -3.41 -14.93
CA ASP A 490 -15.13 -2.45 -15.99
C ASP A 490 -14.77 -1.04 -15.52
N LEU A 491 -13.91 -0.35 -16.29
CA LEU A 491 -13.45 1.00 -15.98
C LEU A 491 -14.40 2.10 -16.52
N ASP A 492 -15.36 1.73 -17.36
CA ASP A 492 -16.28 2.69 -18.00
C ASP A 492 -17.55 2.97 -17.14
N GLN A 493 -17.61 2.46 -15.90
CA GLN A 493 -18.83 2.39 -15.05
C GLN A 493 -18.72 3.12 -13.72
#